data_AF-A0A8B8ZGC0-F1
#
_entry.id   AF-A0A8B8ZGC0-F1
#
_cell.length_a   1.000
_cell.length_b   1.000
_cell.length_c   1.000
_cell.angle_alpha   90.00
_cell.angle_beta   90.00
_cell.angle_gamma   90.00
#
_symmetry.space_group_name_H-M   'P 1'
#
loop_
_entity.id
_entity.type
_entity.pdbx_description
1 polymer ?
#
loop_
_entity_poly.entity_id
_entity_poly.type
_entity_poly.pdbx_seq_one_letter_code
_entity_poly.pdbx_strand_id
1 'polypeptide(L)'
;MTGVAELCNGERAVVFLFVSRVIYSAPLSLSYEAAALCLLAVAGLVIEISAESSTALDRFKTRPGASSGIQLGAVTLPTVMLSRLIQLSRALLREDVEPEELAYMSMQYWTVSASCFGVLIFFCLLLRRSSNGASFFHLGSSQASKYSLLHTVLYVLTCYLSFATKSDNGWFVTKNLLWLLCHGLVTVFLIQHILQTFPMCASIGEALLVSSGLVLYFGDILGHTVLKIDFLLLSSQLNFKEYGSRSEIATVIQGLLLGFLLLPVFYKSLLQIWVYFANSSKLGEQAAEGWKYRSMGSSVVFYASLLVMLTILAPAWMYFVQDFHVHPLLWVFLFVFTDPLKRLALCIYWICVICASILRFYSISKHSKIERILLRKYYHLVAVLMFLPALLFQPSFLDLAFGAALAVFLVLEMIRVWKIWPLGHIVHQFMNAFTDHRDSEILIISHFSLLLGCALPKWMSSGFNDRPLAPFAGILSLGIGDTMIPF
;
A
#
# COMPACT_ATOMS: atom_id res chain seq x y z
N MET A 1 -4.02 -40.23 8.84
CA MET A 1 -3.33 -39.58 7.69
C MET A 1 -4.26 -38.68 6.86
N THR A 2 -5.53 -38.52 7.22
CA THR A 2 -6.51 -37.67 6.49
C THR A 2 -6.45 -36.19 6.87
N GLY A 3 -5.97 -35.82 8.05
CA GLY A 3 -5.88 -34.40 8.48
C GLY A 3 -4.66 -33.61 7.98
N VAL A 4 -3.63 -34.27 7.44
CA VAL A 4 -2.44 -33.57 6.90
C VAL A 4 -2.68 -33.07 5.48
N ALA A 5 -3.56 -33.75 4.72
CA ALA A 5 -3.90 -33.38 3.35
C ALA A 5 -4.79 -32.11 3.29
N GLU A 6 -5.64 -31.86 4.28
CA GLU A 6 -6.41 -30.61 4.40
C GLU A 6 -5.55 -29.40 4.85
N LEU A 7 -4.38 -29.65 5.46
CA LEU A 7 -3.48 -28.58 5.92
C LEU A 7 -2.67 -27.97 4.76
N CYS A 8 -2.37 -28.75 3.71
CA CYS A 8 -1.53 -28.36 2.57
C CYS A 8 -2.36 -27.85 1.39
N ASN A 9 -2.90 -26.65 1.51
CA ASN A 9 -3.34 -25.86 0.36
C ASN A 9 -2.10 -25.45 -0.48
N GLY A 10 -2.21 -25.44 -1.81
CA GLY A 10 -1.14 -24.99 -2.72
C GLY A 10 -0.62 -23.59 -2.38
N GLU A 11 -1.50 -22.67 -1.97
CA GLU A 11 -1.11 -21.34 -1.48
C GLU A 11 -0.16 -21.43 -0.27
N ARG A 12 -0.52 -22.22 0.74
CA ARG A 12 0.28 -22.39 1.96
C ARG A 12 1.62 -23.05 1.70
N ALA A 13 1.66 -24.02 0.78
CA ALA A 13 2.89 -24.68 0.36
C ALA A 13 3.85 -23.68 -0.32
N VAL A 14 3.34 -22.82 -1.21
CA VAL A 14 4.14 -21.77 -1.86
C VAL A 14 4.67 -20.77 -0.84
N VAL A 15 3.83 -20.32 0.10
CA VAL A 15 4.25 -19.41 1.17
C VAL A 15 5.36 -20.04 2.02
N PHE A 16 5.20 -21.30 2.42
CA PHE A 16 6.21 -22.02 3.20
C PHE A 16 7.55 -22.14 2.45
N LEU A 17 7.52 -22.54 1.18
CA LEU A 17 8.73 -22.66 0.35
C LEU A 17 9.44 -21.32 0.17
N PHE A 18 8.68 -20.24 -0.02
CA PHE A 18 9.26 -18.91 -0.19
C PHE A 18 9.88 -18.37 1.09
N VAL A 19 9.14 -18.42 2.20
CA VAL A 19 9.58 -17.94 3.52
C VAL A 19 10.79 -18.74 4.01
N SER A 20 10.75 -20.07 3.92
CA SER A 20 11.88 -20.94 4.32
C SER A 20 13.15 -20.64 3.53
N ARG A 21 13.05 -20.39 2.22
CA ARG A 21 14.20 -20.02 1.38
C ARG A 21 14.84 -18.70 1.80
N VAL A 22 14.03 -17.70 2.15
CA VAL A 22 14.53 -16.39 2.61
C VAL A 22 15.19 -16.52 3.98
N ILE A 23 14.56 -17.21 4.92
CA ILE A 23 15.13 -17.49 6.25
C ILE A 23 16.46 -18.24 6.14
N TYR A 24 16.53 -19.28 5.30
CA TYR A 24 17.77 -20.04 5.09
C TYR A 24 18.89 -19.19 4.49
N SER A 25 18.54 -18.16 3.72
CA SER A 25 19.50 -17.24 3.11
C SER A 25 19.99 -16.13 4.05
N ALA A 26 19.44 -16.03 5.26
CA ALA A 26 19.74 -14.97 6.20
C ALA A 26 21.07 -15.24 6.95
N PRO A 27 22.00 -14.26 7.01
CA PRO A 27 23.20 -14.38 7.82
C PRO A 27 22.87 -14.35 9.32
N LEU A 28 23.81 -14.82 10.16
CA LEU A 28 23.66 -14.84 11.63
C LEU A 28 23.38 -13.46 12.24
N SER A 29 23.87 -12.39 11.61
CA SER A 29 23.60 -11.00 12.02
C SER A 29 22.13 -10.60 11.90
N LEU A 30 21.34 -11.30 11.07
CA LEU A 30 19.90 -11.07 10.86
C LEU A 30 19.05 -12.19 11.48
N SER A 31 19.59 -12.90 12.48
CA SER A 31 18.93 -14.03 13.13
C SER A 31 17.63 -13.64 13.84
N TYR A 32 17.58 -12.47 14.49
CA TYR A 32 16.36 -11.95 15.13
C TYR A 32 15.29 -11.59 14.10
N GLU A 33 15.67 -10.95 13.01
CA GLU A 33 14.77 -10.63 11.92
C GLU A 33 14.21 -11.93 11.29
N ALA A 34 15.06 -12.92 11.01
CA ALA A 34 14.63 -14.22 10.51
C ALA A 34 13.70 -14.96 11.49
N ALA A 35 14.00 -14.94 12.79
CA ALA A 35 13.14 -15.51 13.83
C ALA A 35 11.78 -14.81 13.91
N ALA A 36 11.74 -13.48 13.82
CA ALA A 36 10.48 -12.73 13.75
C ALA A 36 9.65 -13.13 12.54
N LEU A 37 10.27 -13.31 11.36
CA LEU A 37 9.55 -13.78 10.16
C LEU A 37 8.97 -15.18 10.35
N CYS A 38 9.71 -16.11 10.98
CA CYS A 38 9.18 -17.43 11.36
C CYS A 38 7.95 -17.30 12.26
N LEU A 39 8.01 -16.44 13.28
CA LEU A 39 6.89 -16.22 14.21
C LEU A 39 5.66 -15.64 13.49
N LEU A 40 5.85 -14.69 12.57
CA LEU A 40 4.76 -14.18 11.74
C LEU A 40 4.15 -15.25 10.85
N ALA A 41 4.99 -16.08 10.19
CA ALA A 41 4.51 -17.13 9.31
C ALA A 41 3.67 -18.17 10.07
N VAL A 42 4.10 -18.55 11.28
CA VAL A 42 3.35 -19.46 12.15
C VAL A 42 2.06 -18.81 12.64
N ALA A 43 2.09 -17.56 13.12
CA ALA A 43 0.88 -16.86 13.56
C ALA A 43 -0.14 -16.67 12.44
N GLY A 44 0.32 -16.28 11.25
CA GLY A 44 -0.51 -16.11 10.06
C GLY A 44 -1.20 -17.42 9.67
N LEU A 45 -0.46 -18.53 9.64
CA LEU A 45 -1.01 -19.85 9.35
C LEU A 45 -2.05 -20.29 10.39
N VAL A 46 -1.77 -20.10 11.68
CA VAL A 46 -2.69 -20.47 12.76
C VAL A 46 -3.99 -19.67 12.67
N ILE A 47 -3.90 -18.37 12.39
CA ILE A 47 -5.07 -17.50 12.27
C ILE A 47 -5.85 -17.81 11.00
N GLU A 48 -5.19 -18.10 9.88
CA GLU A 48 -5.84 -18.48 8.63
C GLU A 48 -6.68 -19.75 8.79
N ILE A 49 -6.10 -20.81 9.35
CA ILE A 49 -6.82 -22.07 9.63
C ILE A 49 -8.00 -21.81 10.57
N SER A 50 -7.79 -20.98 11.60
CA SER A 50 -8.84 -20.65 12.57
C SER A 50 -9.98 -19.83 11.94
N ALA A 51 -9.66 -18.94 11.01
CA ALA A 51 -10.63 -18.13 10.28
C ALA A 51 -11.47 -18.98 9.32
N GLU A 52 -10.89 -20.00 8.67
CA GLU A 52 -11.65 -20.93 7.82
C GLU A 52 -12.67 -21.75 8.61
N SER A 53 -12.36 -22.05 9.88
CA SER A 53 -13.23 -22.81 10.78
C SER A 53 -14.27 -21.97 11.52
N SER A 54 -14.32 -20.65 11.32
CA SER A 54 -15.10 -19.72 12.15
C SER A 54 -15.82 -18.64 11.34
N THR A 55 -17.05 -18.33 11.72
CA THR A 55 -17.84 -17.22 11.17
C THR A 55 -17.48 -15.85 11.77
N ALA A 56 -16.49 -15.80 12.67
CA ALA A 56 -16.12 -14.57 13.41
C ALA A 56 -15.71 -13.40 12.50
N LEU A 57 -15.08 -13.73 11.38
CA LEU A 57 -14.61 -12.77 10.39
C LEU A 57 -15.66 -12.43 9.32
N ASP A 58 -16.81 -13.10 9.30
CA ASP A 58 -17.91 -12.82 8.34
C ASP A 58 -18.48 -11.40 8.48
N ARG A 59 -18.23 -10.74 9.63
CA ARG A 59 -18.50 -9.32 9.83
C ARG A 59 -17.82 -8.44 8.78
N PHE A 60 -16.70 -8.89 8.24
CA PHE A 60 -15.98 -8.26 7.14
C PHE A 60 -16.40 -8.98 5.85
N LYS A 61 -17.23 -8.31 5.06
CA LYS A 61 -17.64 -8.83 3.75
C LYS A 61 -16.43 -8.82 2.83
N THR A 62 -15.80 -9.96 2.61
CA THR A 62 -14.64 -10.13 1.71
C THR A 62 -15.09 -10.41 0.27
N ARG A 63 -14.16 -10.29 -0.69
CA ARG A 63 -14.44 -10.60 -2.09
C ARG A 63 -14.91 -12.07 -2.24
N PRO A 64 -16.06 -12.33 -2.91
CA PRO A 64 -16.60 -13.67 -3.04
C PRO A 64 -15.67 -14.53 -3.89
N GLY A 65 -15.41 -15.77 -3.44
CA GLY A 65 -14.54 -16.72 -4.11
C GLY A 65 -13.03 -16.51 -3.92
N ALA A 66 -12.61 -15.49 -3.15
CA ALA A 66 -11.21 -15.32 -2.76
C ALA A 66 -10.88 -16.09 -1.47
N SER A 67 -9.67 -16.65 -1.36
CA SER A 67 -9.14 -17.12 -0.08
C SER A 67 -8.98 -15.94 0.88
N SER A 68 -8.91 -16.22 2.18
CA SER A 68 -8.70 -15.17 3.20
C SER A 68 -7.36 -14.45 2.98
N GLY A 69 -6.33 -15.19 2.53
CA GLY A 69 -4.99 -14.69 2.23
C GLY A 69 -4.24 -14.14 3.44
N ILE A 70 -4.67 -14.47 4.67
CA ILE A 70 -4.14 -13.87 5.90
C ILE A 70 -2.66 -14.20 6.06
N GLN A 71 -2.28 -15.47 5.87
CA GLN A 71 -0.89 -15.89 5.99
C GLN A 71 -0.03 -15.19 4.94
N LEU A 72 -0.45 -15.22 3.67
CA LEU A 72 0.26 -14.56 2.57
C LEU A 72 0.42 -13.06 2.81
N GLY A 73 -0.66 -12.35 3.16
CA GLY A 73 -0.63 -10.92 3.44
C GLY A 73 0.28 -10.56 4.63
N ALA A 74 0.30 -11.38 5.68
CA ALA A 74 1.11 -11.15 6.86
C ALA A 74 2.62 -11.34 6.63
N VAL A 75 3.01 -12.25 5.74
CA VAL A 75 4.43 -12.55 5.50
C VAL A 75 5.03 -11.83 4.29
N THR A 76 4.22 -11.40 3.31
CA THR A 76 4.74 -10.91 2.03
C THR A 76 5.68 -9.70 2.21
N LEU A 77 5.21 -8.63 2.84
CA LEU A 77 6.00 -7.41 2.99
C LEU A 77 7.20 -7.59 3.93
N PRO A 78 7.08 -8.26 5.11
CA PRO A 78 8.25 -8.63 5.92
C PRO A 78 9.27 -9.48 5.18
N THR A 79 8.84 -10.45 4.37
CA THR A 79 9.76 -11.31 3.61
C THR A 79 10.53 -10.51 2.56
N VAL A 80 9.86 -9.58 1.87
CA VAL A 80 10.52 -8.66 0.92
C VAL A 80 11.55 -7.80 1.64
N MET A 81 11.20 -7.21 2.79
CA MET A 81 12.11 -6.40 3.59
C MET A 81 13.32 -7.20 4.10
N LEU A 82 13.11 -8.43 4.59
CA LEU A 82 14.21 -9.30 5.01
C LEU A 82 15.11 -9.67 3.83
N SER A 83 14.53 -9.97 2.66
CA SER A 83 15.32 -10.25 1.45
C SER A 83 16.21 -9.06 1.06
N ARG A 84 15.72 -7.84 1.24
CA ARG A 84 16.45 -6.60 0.99
C ARG A 84 17.55 -6.39 2.04
N LEU A 85 17.28 -6.66 3.31
CA LEU A 85 18.30 -6.64 4.37
C LEU A 85 19.43 -7.64 4.12
N ILE A 86 19.09 -8.84 3.64
CA ILE A 86 20.09 -9.85 3.27
C ILE A 86 20.98 -9.31 2.12
N GLN A 87 20.40 -8.67 1.10
CA GLN A 87 21.19 -8.04 0.03
C GLN A 87 22.13 -6.96 0.56
N LEU A 88 21.61 -6.01 1.36
CA LEU A 88 22.40 -4.90 1.90
C LEU A 88 23.48 -5.41 2.87
N SER A 89 23.20 -6.43 3.67
CA SER A 89 24.20 -7.04 4.56
C SER A 89 25.40 -7.63 3.79
N ARG A 90 25.15 -8.21 2.60
CA ARG A 90 26.22 -8.72 1.74
C ARG A 90 27.01 -7.60 1.07
N ALA A 91 26.35 -6.49 0.75
CA ALA A 91 26.98 -5.31 0.16
C ALA A 91 27.85 -4.57 1.19
N LEU A 92 27.40 -4.48 2.44
CA LEU A 92 28.16 -3.88 3.53
C LEU A 92 29.46 -4.65 3.82
N LEU A 93 29.44 -5.99 3.71
CA LEU A 93 30.66 -6.81 3.79
C LEU A 93 31.67 -6.53 2.66
N ARG A 94 31.24 -5.89 1.57
CA ARG A 94 32.08 -5.49 0.44
C ARG A 94 32.45 -4.01 0.46
N GLU A 95 32.06 -3.28 1.51
CA GLU A 95 32.23 -1.82 1.65
C GLU A 95 31.49 -0.99 0.57
N ASP A 96 30.52 -1.58 -0.11
CA ASP A 96 29.78 -0.93 -1.20
C ASP A 96 28.62 -0.01 -0.70
N VAL A 97 28.28 -0.07 0.60
CA VAL A 97 27.09 0.56 1.18
C VAL A 97 27.38 1.13 2.58
N GLU A 98 26.83 2.32 2.86
CA GLU A 98 26.95 2.93 4.19
C GLU A 98 26.15 2.18 5.27
N PRO A 99 26.68 2.06 6.50
CA PRO A 99 25.99 1.37 7.60
C PRO A 99 24.64 1.99 7.99
N GLU A 100 24.41 3.26 7.65
CA GLU A 100 23.16 3.97 7.93
C GLU A 100 21.98 3.44 7.11
N GLU A 101 22.20 3.04 5.86
CA GLU A 101 21.16 2.46 5.00
C GLU A 101 20.66 1.12 5.55
N LEU A 102 21.57 0.29 6.08
CA LEU A 102 21.23 -0.99 6.69
C LEU A 102 20.41 -0.78 7.98
N ALA A 103 20.78 0.19 8.81
CA ALA A 103 20.05 0.53 10.03
C ALA A 103 18.64 1.04 9.72
N TYR A 104 18.50 1.91 8.72
CA TYR A 104 17.21 2.39 8.24
C TYR A 104 16.33 1.25 7.74
N MET A 105 16.85 0.40 6.84
CA MET A 105 16.09 -0.75 6.31
C MET A 105 15.73 -1.76 7.40
N SER A 106 16.56 -1.88 8.45
CA SER A 106 16.25 -2.74 9.60
C SER A 106 15.06 -2.18 10.37
N MET A 107 15.02 -0.86 10.58
CA MET A 107 13.89 -0.21 11.22
C MET A 107 12.60 -0.35 10.39
N GLN A 108 12.69 -0.23 9.06
CA GLN A 108 11.56 -0.47 8.16
C GLN A 108 11.05 -1.91 8.26
N TYR A 109 11.95 -2.91 8.28
CA TYR A 109 11.58 -4.32 8.50
C TYR A 109 10.79 -4.50 9.79
N TRP A 110 11.31 -4.01 10.92
CA TRP A 110 10.66 -4.16 12.22
C TRP A 110 9.31 -3.44 12.26
N THR A 111 9.20 -2.29 11.61
CA THR A 111 7.95 -1.52 11.48
C THR A 111 6.87 -2.33 10.76
N VAL A 112 7.18 -2.89 9.58
CA VAL A 112 6.23 -3.76 8.85
C VAL A 112 5.89 -5.01 9.66
N SER A 113 6.91 -5.65 10.21
CA SER A 113 6.74 -6.89 10.99
C SER A 113 5.80 -6.65 12.17
N ALA A 114 5.97 -5.56 12.92
CA ALA A 114 5.09 -5.18 14.03
C ALA A 114 3.69 -4.79 13.56
N SER A 115 3.56 -4.08 12.44
CA SER A 115 2.28 -3.79 11.78
C SER A 115 1.49 -5.05 11.47
N CYS A 116 2.11 -6.02 10.79
CA CYS A 116 1.48 -7.30 10.46
C CYS A 116 1.14 -8.10 11.72
N PHE A 117 2.05 -8.16 12.70
CA PHE A 117 1.83 -8.87 13.95
C PHE A 117 0.68 -8.28 14.78
N GLY A 118 0.57 -6.94 14.85
CA GLY A 118 -0.53 -6.25 15.51
C GLY A 118 -1.90 -6.61 14.93
N VAL A 119 -2.00 -6.72 13.60
CA VAL A 119 -3.22 -7.18 12.92
C VAL A 119 -3.54 -8.64 13.24
N LEU A 120 -2.51 -9.51 13.28
CA LEU A 120 -2.70 -10.92 13.66
C LEU A 120 -3.22 -11.04 15.10
N ILE A 121 -2.68 -10.27 16.06
CA ILE A 121 -3.23 -10.21 17.43
C ILE A 121 -4.69 -9.78 17.40
N PHE A 122 -5.03 -8.74 16.64
CA PHE A 122 -6.40 -8.27 16.53
C PHE A 122 -7.36 -9.35 16.01
N PHE A 123 -7.00 -10.07 14.95
CA PHE A 123 -7.81 -11.18 14.44
C PHE A 123 -7.90 -12.34 15.43
N CYS A 124 -6.81 -12.67 16.13
CA CYS A 124 -6.82 -13.67 17.19
C CYS A 124 -7.82 -13.30 18.30
N LEU A 125 -7.88 -12.02 18.70
CA LEU A 125 -8.84 -11.52 19.70
C LEU A 125 -10.29 -11.57 19.20
N LEU A 126 -10.52 -11.28 17.92
CA LEU A 126 -11.86 -11.37 17.31
C LEU A 126 -12.36 -12.82 17.26
N LEU A 127 -11.51 -13.75 16.81
CA LEU A 127 -11.80 -15.18 16.76
C LEU A 127 -12.13 -15.72 18.15
N ARG A 128 -11.37 -15.30 19.17
CA ARG A 128 -11.61 -15.69 20.56
C ARG A 128 -12.97 -15.21 21.09
N ARG A 129 -13.39 -13.99 20.76
CA ARG A 129 -14.68 -13.44 21.22
C ARG A 129 -15.89 -14.12 20.58
N SER A 130 -15.74 -14.68 19.38
CA SER A 130 -16.84 -15.30 18.64
C SER A 130 -17.04 -16.79 18.96
N SER A 131 -16.05 -17.45 19.55
CA SER A 131 -16.14 -18.87 19.92
C SER A 131 -17.04 -19.06 21.15
N ASN A 132 -18.35 -19.11 20.91
CA ASN A 132 -19.29 -19.78 21.80
C ASN A 132 -19.31 -21.29 21.47
N GLY A 133 -18.22 -21.98 21.78
CA GLY A 133 -18.20 -23.46 21.83
C GLY A 133 -17.47 -24.22 20.72
N ALA A 134 -16.90 -23.55 19.71
CA ALA A 134 -16.08 -24.21 18.69
C ALA A 134 -14.59 -23.98 18.95
N SER A 135 -13.87 -25.06 19.20
CA SER A 135 -12.45 -25.11 19.56
C SER A 135 -11.55 -24.41 18.52
N PHE A 136 -10.83 -23.37 18.96
CA PHE A 136 -9.66 -22.88 18.23
C PHE A 136 -8.66 -24.05 18.12
N PHE A 137 -8.46 -24.58 16.91
CA PHE A 137 -7.51 -25.68 16.64
C PHE A 137 -7.80 -27.01 17.36
N HIS A 138 -9.07 -27.39 17.62
CA HIS A 138 -9.40 -28.55 18.48
C HIS A 138 -8.82 -28.45 19.92
N LEU A 139 -8.22 -27.31 20.28
CA LEU A 139 -7.59 -27.03 21.55
C LEU A 139 -8.60 -26.35 22.46
N GLY A 140 -8.65 -26.75 23.74
CA GLY A 140 -9.51 -26.09 24.72
C GLY A 140 -9.21 -24.59 24.80
N SER A 141 -10.25 -23.75 25.00
CA SER A 141 -10.15 -22.28 25.06
C SER A 141 -9.01 -21.75 25.96
N SER A 142 -8.72 -22.47 27.06
CA SER A 142 -7.59 -22.18 27.96
C SER A 142 -6.22 -22.37 27.30
N GLN A 143 -6.04 -23.42 26.49
CA GLN A 143 -4.77 -23.76 25.86
C GLN A 143 -4.46 -22.86 24.66
N ALA A 144 -5.49 -22.49 23.88
CA ALA A 144 -5.38 -21.49 22.82
C ALA A 144 -4.95 -20.11 23.36
N SER A 145 -5.51 -19.68 24.50
CA SER A 145 -5.11 -18.43 25.17
C SER A 145 -3.66 -18.46 25.64
N LYS A 146 -3.17 -19.60 26.14
CA LYS A 146 -1.78 -19.75 26.57
C LYS A 146 -0.82 -19.69 25.37
N TYR A 147 -1.19 -20.33 24.26
CA TYR A 147 -0.41 -20.28 23.02
C TYR A 147 -0.30 -18.86 22.46
N SER A 148 -1.42 -18.14 22.35
CA SER A 148 -1.44 -16.75 21.87
C SER A 148 -0.60 -15.82 22.74
N LEU A 149 -0.69 -15.95 24.07
CA LEU A 149 0.14 -15.18 25.01
C LEU A 149 1.62 -15.51 24.84
N LEU A 150 1.98 -16.79 24.82
CA LEU A 150 3.36 -17.25 24.65
C LEU A 150 3.96 -16.73 23.35
N HIS A 151 3.20 -16.81 22.24
CA HIS A 151 3.64 -16.34 20.94
C HIS A 151 3.86 -14.82 20.91
N THR A 152 2.99 -14.07 21.58
CA THR A 152 3.13 -12.61 21.76
C THR A 152 4.37 -12.26 22.57
N VAL A 153 4.60 -12.96 23.68
CA VAL A 153 5.81 -12.78 24.51
C VAL A 153 7.07 -13.08 23.72
N LEU A 154 7.09 -14.18 22.95
CA LEU A 154 8.24 -14.57 22.13
C LEU A 154 8.54 -13.53 21.04
N TYR A 155 7.51 -12.99 20.38
CA TYR A 155 7.69 -11.95 19.38
C TYR A 155 8.25 -10.65 19.99
N VAL A 156 7.66 -10.17 21.09
CA VAL A 156 8.13 -8.96 21.78
C VAL A 156 9.55 -9.13 22.31
N LEU A 157 9.89 -10.30 22.85
CA LEU A 157 11.24 -10.63 23.29
C LEU A 157 12.23 -10.59 22.12
N THR A 158 11.85 -11.10 20.96
CA THR A 158 12.69 -11.06 19.75
C THR A 158 12.95 -9.62 19.31
N CYS A 159 11.93 -8.75 19.32
CA CYS A 159 12.09 -7.31 19.06
C CYS A 159 13.04 -6.65 20.07
N TYR A 160 12.82 -6.90 21.37
CA TYR A 160 13.63 -6.34 22.44
C TYR A 160 15.10 -6.73 22.30
N LEU A 161 15.38 -8.02 22.09
CA LEU A 161 16.74 -8.52 21.92
C LEU A 161 17.40 -7.92 20.67
N SER A 162 16.69 -7.80 19.54
CA SER A 162 17.23 -7.16 18.34
C SER A 162 17.69 -5.72 18.60
N PHE A 163 16.88 -4.90 19.27
CA PHE A 163 17.27 -3.52 19.58
C PHE A 163 18.33 -3.43 20.67
N ALA A 164 18.28 -4.30 21.68
CA ALA A 164 19.29 -4.35 22.74
C ALA A 164 20.68 -4.69 22.20
N THR A 165 20.77 -5.55 21.17
CA THR A 165 22.06 -5.83 20.51
C THR A 165 22.61 -4.66 19.68
N LYS A 166 21.77 -3.68 19.31
CA LYS A 166 22.16 -2.54 18.46
C LYS A 166 22.60 -1.31 19.26
N SER A 167 22.21 -1.19 20.53
CA SER A 167 22.56 -0.05 21.37
C SER A 167 22.38 -0.37 22.85
N ASP A 168 23.36 -0.02 23.67
CA ASP A 168 23.34 -0.20 25.13
C ASP A 168 22.38 0.78 25.85
N ASN A 169 21.90 1.82 25.16
CA ASN A 169 20.98 2.80 25.75
C ASN A 169 19.55 2.24 25.88
N GLY A 170 19.09 1.98 27.11
CA GLY A 170 17.72 1.49 27.38
C GLY A 170 16.59 2.43 26.88
N TRP A 171 16.87 3.74 26.76
CA TRP A 171 15.92 4.70 26.20
C TRP A 171 15.71 4.52 24.70
N PHE A 172 16.77 4.13 23.98
CA PHE A 172 16.69 3.81 22.55
C PHE A 172 15.77 2.62 22.30
N VAL A 173 15.93 1.55 23.08
CA VAL A 173 15.10 0.34 22.97
C VAL A 173 13.63 0.67 23.26
N THR A 174 13.37 1.39 24.35
CA THR A 174 12.00 1.76 24.75
C THR A 174 11.30 2.61 23.69
N LYS A 175 11.99 3.62 23.14
CA LYS A 175 11.45 4.49 22.08
C LYS A 175 11.10 3.70 20.82
N ASN A 176 12.00 2.82 20.36
CA ASN A 176 11.75 2.01 19.17
C ASN A 176 10.59 1.03 19.39
N LEU A 177 10.50 0.39 20.57
CA LEU A 177 9.36 -0.48 20.88
C LEU A 177 8.04 0.28 20.93
N LEU A 178 8.02 1.49 21.49
CA LEU A 178 6.82 2.35 21.48
C LEU A 178 6.44 2.74 20.05
N TRP A 179 7.42 3.10 19.22
CA TRP A 179 7.21 3.38 17.81
C TRP A 179 6.59 2.20 17.07
N LEU A 180 7.14 0.99 17.24
CA LEU A 180 6.60 -0.25 16.66
C LEU A 180 5.16 -0.52 17.13
N LEU A 181 4.85 -0.28 18.41
CA LEU A 181 3.51 -0.44 18.95
C LEU A 181 2.53 0.54 18.28
N CYS A 182 2.90 1.81 18.14
CA CYS A 182 2.08 2.82 17.46
C CYS A 182 1.78 2.40 16.01
N HIS A 183 2.78 1.94 15.27
CA HIS A 183 2.60 1.41 13.92
C HIS A 183 1.65 0.21 13.86
N GLY A 184 1.79 -0.73 14.79
CA GLY A 184 0.88 -1.86 14.98
C GLY A 184 -0.57 -1.41 15.15
N LEU A 185 -0.81 -0.47 16.08
CA LEU A 185 -2.15 0.04 16.37
C LEU A 185 -2.77 0.80 15.19
N VAL A 186 -2.00 1.68 14.54
CA VAL A 186 -2.47 2.41 13.35
C VAL A 186 -2.84 1.44 12.23
N THR A 187 -2.07 0.37 12.03
CA THR A 187 -2.37 -0.66 11.02
C THR A 187 -3.68 -1.38 11.34
N VAL A 188 -3.93 -1.70 12.61
CA VAL A 188 -5.19 -2.31 13.07
C VAL A 188 -6.39 -1.38 12.82
N PHE A 189 -6.27 -0.08 13.09
CA PHE A 189 -7.33 0.88 12.77
C PHE A 189 -7.57 0.99 11.27
N LEU A 190 -6.49 1.02 10.47
CA LEU A 190 -6.58 1.18 9.03
C LEU A 190 -7.22 -0.04 8.35
N ILE A 191 -6.84 -1.27 8.74
CA ILE A 191 -7.45 -2.48 8.14
C ILE A 191 -8.94 -2.58 8.49
N GLN A 192 -9.35 -2.23 9.71
CA GLN A 192 -10.77 -2.17 10.08
C GLN A 192 -11.52 -1.17 9.21
N HIS A 193 -10.95 0.03 9.03
CA HIS A 193 -11.55 1.06 8.20
C HIS A 193 -11.67 0.63 6.74
N ILE A 194 -10.63 0.02 6.17
CA ILE A 194 -10.63 -0.46 4.78
C ILE A 194 -11.70 -1.55 4.59
N LEU A 195 -11.72 -2.58 5.44
CA LEU A 195 -12.65 -3.71 5.31
C LEU A 195 -14.12 -3.30 5.53
N GLN A 196 -14.38 -2.27 6.33
CA GLN A 196 -15.73 -1.75 6.56
C GLN A 196 -16.19 -0.77 5.47
N THR A 197 -15.27 0.03 4.95
CA THR A 197 -15.57 1.06 3.93
C THR A 197 -15.71 0.47 2.54
N PHE A 198 -14.94 -0.58 2.23
CA PHE A 198 -14.91 -1.24 0.93
C PHE A 198 -15.28 -2.73 1.03
N PRO A 199 -16.53 -3.05 1.42
CA PRO A 199 -16.98 -4.44 1.48
C PRO A 199 -16.95 -5.08 0.08
N MET A 200 -16.73 -6.40 0.03
CA MET A 200 -16.64 -7.23 -1.18
C MET A 200 -15.47 -6.92 -2.11
N CYS A 201 -14.68 -5.88 -1.84
CA CYS A 201 -13.64 -5.41 -2.75
C CYS A 201 -12.36 -6.25 -2.64
N ALA A 202 -11.88 -6.49 -1.42
CA ALA A 202 -10.58 -7.13 -1.16
C ALA A 202 -10.72 -8.39 -0.29
N SER A 203 -9.71 -9.27 -0.37
CA SER A 203 -9.48 -10.28 0.67
C SER A 203 -8.88 -9.65 1.94
N ILE A 204 -8.90 -10.37 3.06
CA ILE A 204 -8.29 -9.89 4.30
C ILE A 204 -6.77 -9.73 4.12
N GLY A 205 -6.13 -10.65 3.40
CA GLY A 205 -4.71 -10.59 3.04
C GLY A 205 -4.36 -9.37 2.19
N GLU A 206 -5.16 -9.07 1.16
CA GLU A 206 -4.98 -7.88 0.32
C GLU A 206 -5.13 -6.60 1.17
N ALA A 207 -6.15 -6.52 2.02
CA ALA A 207 -6.36 -5.39 2.93
C ALA A 207 -5.23 -5.23 3.96
N LEU A 208 -4.64 -6.34 4.42
CA LEU A 208 -3.46 -6.33 5.29
C LEU A 208 -2.22 -5.81 4.57
N LEU A 209 -2.00 -6.22 3.33
CA LEU A 209 -0.88 -5.76 2.51
C LEU A 209 -1.00 -4.25 2.23
N VAL A 210 -2.20 -3.78 1.87
CA VAL A 210 -2.46 -2.35 1.65
C VAL A 210 -2.29 -1.56 2.95
N SER A 211 -2.85 -2.01 4.07
CA SER A 211 -2.78 -1.27 5.33
C SER A 211 -1.35 -1.18 5.88
N SER A 212 -0.62 -2.30 5.92
CA SER A 212 0.78 -2.32 6.36
C SER A 212 1.70 -1.53 5.41
N GLY A 213 1.46 -1.61 4.09
CA GLY A 213 2.20 -0.83 3.09
C GLY A 213 1.98 0.68 3.22
N LEU A 214 0.74 1.13 3.42
CA LEU A 214 0.43 2.56 3.64
C LEU A 214 1.06 3.08 4.93
N VAL A 215 0.98 2.30 6.02
CA VAL A 215 1.58 2.64 7.31
C VAL A 215 3.10 2.72 7.22
N LEU A 216 3.74 1.83 6.46
CA LEU A 216 5.17 1.92 6.20
C LEU A 216 5.51 3.17 5.38
N TYR A 217 4.81 3.36 4.25
CA TYR A 217 5.14 4.38 3.27
C TYR A 217 4.99 5.81 3.79
N PHE A 218 3.95 6.07 4.59
CA PHE A 218 3.71 7.40 5.19
C PHE A 218 4.27 7.52 6.61
N GLY A 219 4.62 6.39 7.24
CA GLY A 219 5.05 6.29 8.62
C GLY A 219 6.13 7.28 9.02
N ASP A 220 7.23 7.27 8.27
CA ASP A 220 8.38 8.12 8.58
C ASP A 220 8.05 9.61 8.48
N ILE A 221 7.28 10.03 7.46
CA ILE A 221 6.94 11.45 7.29
C ILE A 221 5.95 11.91 8.37
N LEU A 222 5.01 11.05 8.75
CA LEU A 222 4.14 11.31 9.88
C LEU A 222 4.95 11.38 11.18
N GLY A 223 5.96 10.52 11.35
CA GLY A 223 6.93 10.61 12.44
C GLY A 223 7.66 11.94 12.49
N HIS A 224 8.21 12.39 11.36
CA HIS A 224 8.84 13.71 11.25
C HIS A 224 7.87 14.85 11.55
N THR A 225 6.62 14.73 11.14
CA THR A 225 5.56 15.70 11.47
C THR A 225 5.36 15.79 12.98
N VAL A 226 5.24 14.64 13.66
CA VAL A 226 5.10 14.58 15.13
C VAL A 226 6.32 15.17 15.82
N LEU A 227 7.53 14.87 15.35
CA LEU A 227 8.76 15.40 15.93
C LEU A 227 8.88 16.92 15.76
N LYS A 228 8.53 17.47 14.59
CA LYS A 228 8.52 18.93 14.39
C LYS A 228 7.46 19.61 15.26
N ILE A 229 6.28 19.01 15.42
CA ILE A 229 5.24 19.53 16.33
C ILE A 229 5.72 19.49 17.78
N ASP A 230 6.31 18.38 18.22
CA ASP A 230 6.81 18.22 19.59
C ASP A 230 7.99 19.15 19.88
N PHE A 231 8.90 19.36 18.92
CA PHE A 231 9.96 20.37 19.01
C PHE A 231 9.41 21.80 19.19
N LEU A 232 8.30 22.12 18.51
CA LEU A 232 7.64 23.42 18.65
C LEU A 232 6.89 23.57 19.98
N LEU A 233 6.39 22.47 20.54
CA LEU A 233 5.57 22.46 21.76
C LEU A 233 6.39 22.26 23.05
N LEU A 234 7.51 21.53 22.97
CA LEU A 234 8.32 21.09 24.11
C LEU A 234 9.81 21.31 23.83
N SER A 235 10.41 22.26 24.55
CA SER A 235 11.84 22.55 24.46
C SER A 235 12.67 21.37 24.98
N SER A 236 13.42 20.75 24.05
CA SER A 236 14.54 19.81 24.24
C SER A 236 14.22 18.37 24.68
N GLN A 237 14.81 17.41 23.94
CA GLN A 237 15.30 16.06 24.34
C GLN A 237 14.97 14.89 23.39
N LEU A 238 14.22 15.10 22.30
CA LEU A 238 13.98 14.05 21.30
C LEU A 238 14.89 14.21 20.06
N ASN A 239 16.19 14.02 20.23
CA ASN A 239 17.12 13.84 19.11
C ASN A 239 16.88 12.46 18.48
N PHE A 240 15.91 12.36 17.56
CA PHE A 240 15.93 11.31 16.54
C PHE A 240 16.96 11.72 15.49
N LYS A 241 17.94 10.85 15.25
CA LYS A 241 18.93 11.04 14.19
C LYS A 241 18.17 11.20 12.87
N GLU A 242 18.38 12.32 12.17
CA GLU A 242 17.86 12.54 10.82
C GLU A 242 18.38 11.43 9.91
N TYR A 243 17.52 10.48 9.56
CA TYR A 243 17.87 9.43 8.62
C TYR A 243 17.73 9.98 7.19
N GLY A 244 18.83 10.57 6.71
CA GLY A 244 19.14 10.80 5.29
C GLY A 244 18.32 11.87 4.57
N SER A 245 18.96 12.58 3.65
CA SER A 245 18.28 13.44 2.68
C SER A 245 17.38 12.58 1.78
N ARG A 246 16.07 12.56 2.06
CA ARG A 246 15.10 11.90 1.18
C ARG A 246 15.12 12.55 -0.20
N SER A 247 14.96 11.73 -1.25
CA SER A 247 14.83 12.25 -2.60
C SER A 247 13.61 13.17 -2.71
N GLU A 248 13.79 14.35 -3.29
CA GLU A 248 12.71 15.32 -3.54
C GLU A 248 11.51 14.69 -4.27
N ILE A 249 11.77 13.72 -5.16
CA ILE A 249 10.74 12.94 -5.86
C ILE A 249 9.83 12.20 -4.88
N ALA A 250 10.40 11.48 -3.91
CA ALA A 250 9.64 10.75 -2.91
C ALA A 250 8.80 11.70 -2.05
N THR A 251 9.34 12.85 -1.68
CA THR A 251 8.63 13.91 -0.95
C THR A 251 7.39 14.39 -1.70
N VAL A 252 7.55 14.68 -2.99
CA VAL A 252 6.44 15.12 -3.87
C VAL A 252 5.39 14.04 -4.01
N ILE A 253 5.79 12.79 -4.25
CA ILE A 253 4.86 11.66 -4.37
C ILE A 253 4.11 11.44 -3.05
N GLN A 254 4.82 11.39 -1.93
CA GLN A 254 4.24 11.17 -0.61
C GLN A 254 3.29 12.31 -0.22
N GLY A 255 3.67 13.57 -0.43
CA GLY A 255 2.81 14.72 -0.12
C GLY A 255 1.52 14.74 -0.93
N LEU A 256 1.61 14.52 -2.25
CA LEU A 256 0.43 14.50 -3.11
C LEU A 256 -0.48 13.30 -2.82
N LEU A 257 0.08 12.10 -2.67
CA LEU A 257 -0.70 10.90 -2.37
C LEU A 257 -1.38 10.98 -0.99
N LEU A 258 -0.69 11.46 0.03
CA LEU A 258 -1.29 11.66 1.35
C LEU A 258 -2.43 12.68 1.28
N GLY A 259 -2.23 13.79 0.58
CA GLY A 259 -3.26 14.80 0.34
C GLY A 259 -4.51 14.21 -0.33
N PHE A 260 -4.34 13.37 -1.36
CA PHE A 260 -5.47 12.69 -2.00
C PHE A 260 -6.14 11.63 -1.13
N LEU A 261 -5.38 10.88 -0.32
CA LEU A 261 -5.98 9.93 0.64
C LEU A 261 -6.80 10.63 1.73
N LEU A 262 -6.46 11.88 2.08
CA LEU A 262 -7.19 12.71 3.04
C LEU A 262 -8.33 13.53 2.41
N LEU A 263 -8.33 13.69 1.07
CA LEU A 263 -9.36 14.42 0.33
C LEU A 263 -10.79 13.94 0.62
N PRO A 264 -11.11 12.62 0.72
CA PRO A 264 -12.44 12.16 1.09
C PRO A 264 -12.97 12.71 2.41
N VAL A 265 -12.10 12.74 3.44
CA VAL A 265 -12.47 13.24 4.76
C VAL A 265 -12.70 14.75 4.68
N PHE A 266 -11.80 15.47 4.02
CA PHE A 266 -11.91 16.92 3.85
C PHE A 266 -13.14 17.33 3.04
N TYR A 267 -13.39 16.66 1.91
CA TYR A 267 -14.56 16.88 1.07
C TYR A 267 -15.86 16.63 1.86
N LYS A 268 -15.94 15.53 2.63
CA LYS A 268 -17.12 15.21 3.45
C LYS A 268 -17.39 16.30 4.49
N SER A 269 -16.35 16.80 5.16
CA SER A 269 -16.48 17.89 6.14
C SER A 269 -16.97 19.19 5.50
N LEU A 270 -16.39 19.59 4.36
CA LEU A 270 -16.84 20.79 3.62
C LEU A 270 -18.26 20.64 3.10
N LEU A 271 -18.64 19.44 2.63
CA LEU A 271 -19.98 19.17 2.15
C LEU A 271 -21.00 19.28 3.30
N GLN A 272 -20.69 18.79 4.49
CA GLN A 272 -21.55 18.94 5.68
C GLN A 272 -21.78 20.41 6.04
N ILE A 273 -20.71 21.21 6.02
CA ILE A 273 -20.78 22.66 6.27
C ILE A 273 -21.65 23.35 5.20
N TRP A 274 -21.44 23.01 3.93
CA TRP A 274 -22.22 23.57 2.83
C TRP A 274 -23.71 23.21 2.93
N VAL A 275 -24.04 21.95 3.22
CA VAL A 275 -25.43 21.50 3.42
C VAL A 275 -26.09 22.22 4.59
N TYR A 276 -25.35 22.45 5.69
CA TYR A 276 -25.84 23.22 6.84
C TYR A 276 -26.25 24.64 6.45
N PHE A 277 -25.39 25.38 5.73
CA PHE A 277 -25.71 26.73 5.26
C PHE A 277 -26.79 26.76 4.18
N ALA A 278 -26.79 25.80 3.27
CA ALA A 278 -27.79 25.69 2.20
C ALA A 278 -29.20 25.41 2.74
N ASN A 279 -29.32 24.66 3.85
CA ASN A 279 -30.61 24.40 4.50
C ASN A 279 -31.10 25.60 5.32
N SER A 280 -30.21 26.43 5.87
CA SER A 280 -30.58 27.67 6.57
C SER A 280 -31.17 28.73 5.63
N SER A 281 -30.75 28.73 4.36
CA SER A 281 -31.16 29.74 3.37
C SER A 281 -32.45 29.41 2.60
N LYS A 282 -33.03 28.20 2.73
CA LYS A 282 -34.23 27.78 1.97
C LYS A 282 -35.39 27.39 2.88
N LEU A 283 -36.16 28.38 3.31
CA LEU A 283 -37.55 28.23 3.76
C LEU A 283 -38.47 28.44 2.54
N GLY A 284 -38.73 27.38 1.75
CA GLY A 284 -39.73 27.42 0.68
C GLY A 284 -39.25 26.94 -0.69
N GLU A 285 -39.97 25.93 -1.19
CA GLU A 285 -40.24 25.55 -2.59
C GLU A 285 -39.25 24.74 -3.47
N GLN A 286 -39.92 23.79 -4.15
CA GLN A 286 -39.60 22.94 -5.32
C GLN A 286 -38.53 21.83 -5.19
N ALA A 287 -39.04 20.60 -5.00
CA ALA A 287 -38.27 19.38 -4.73
C ALA A 287 -37.47 18.80 -5.91
N ALA A 288 -37.86 19.07 -7.16
CA ALA A 288 -37.23 18.46 -8.35
C ALA A 288 -36.00 19.23 -8.88
N GLU A 289 -36.09 20.57 -9.02
CA GLU A 289 -34.95 21.41 -9.41
C GLU A 289 -33.89 21.53 -8.32
N GLY A 290 -34.31 21.40 -7.05
CA GLY A 290 -33.42 21.36 -5.90
C GLY A 290 -32.42 20.20 -5.96
N TRP A 291 -32.78 19.05 -6.55
CA TRP A 291 -31.90 17.89 -6.63
C TRP A 291 -30.74 18.08 -7.63
N LYS A 292 -31.03 18.66 -8.80
CA LYS A 292 -30.01 18.97 -9.82
C LYS A 292 -29.07 20.09 -9.36
N TYR A 293 -29.60 21.15 -8.75
CA TYR A 293 -28.81 22.21 -8.13
C TYR A 293 -27.92 21.68 -6.99
N ARG A 294 -28.44 20.76 -6.17
CA ARG A 294 -27.69 20.14 -5.08
C ARG A 294 -26.56 19.23 -5.59
N SER A 295 -26.77 18.52 -6.71
CA SER A 295 -25.74 17.72 -7.37
C SER A 295 -24.62 18.58 -7.98
N MET A 296 -24.97 19.70 -8.63
CA MET A 296 -23.99 20.66 -9.15
C MET A 296 -23.20 21.34 -8.02
N GLY A 297 -23.87 21.75 -6.94
CA GLY A 297 -23.22 22.32 -5.75
C GLY A 297 -22.22 21.37 -5.11
N SER A 298 -22.59 20.09 -4.93
CA SER A 298 -21.69 19.04 -4.42
C SER A 298 -20.45 18.87 -5.30
N SER A 299 -20.61 18.97 -6.63
CA SER A 299 -19.51 18.84 -7.58
C SER A 299 -18.56 20.05 -7.51
N VAL A 300 -19.09 21.26 -7.36
CA VAL A 300 -18.29 22.48 -7.14
C VAL A 300 -17.49 22.37 -5.84
N VAL A 301 -18.11 21.91 -4.75
CA VAL A 301 -17.43 21.69 -3.46
C VAL A 301 -16.31 20.66 -3.62
N PHE A 302 -16.54 19.59 -4.38
CA PHE A 302 -15.51 18.60 -4.67
C PHE A 302 -14.32 19.21 -5.42
N TYR A 303 -14.53 19.89 -6.55
CA TYR A 303 -13.43 20.49 -7.32
C TYR A 303 -12.70 21.59 -6.54
N ALA A 304 -13.43 22.39 -5.75
CA ALA A 304 -12.82 23.38 -4.86
C ALA A 304 -11.96 22.70 -3.79
N SER A 305 -12.46 21.61 -3.17
CA SER A 305 -11.69 20.84 -2.17
C SER A 305 -10.44 20.19 -2.77
N LEU A 306 -10.53 19.68 -4.00
CA LEU A 306 -9.41 19.13 -4.74
C LEU A 306 -8.36 20.20 -5.04
N LEU A 307 -8.79 21.38 -5.48
CA LEU A 307 -7.91 22.51 -5.74
C LEU A 307 -7.18 22.96 -4.47
N VAL A 308 -7.92 23.18 -3.37
CA VAL A 308 -7.35 23.57 -2.07
C VAL A 308 -6.35 22.52 -1.55
N MET A 309 -6.67 21.23 -1.69
CA MET A 309 -5.76 20.16 -1.32
C MET A 309 -4.46 20.21 -2.13
N LEU A 310 -4.56 20.41 -3.45
CA LEU A 310 -3.42 20.41 -4.36
C LEU A 310 -2.54 21.66 -4.25
N THR A 311 -3.12 22.84 -4.07
CA THR A 311 -2.39 24.12 -4.14
C THR A 311 -2.07 24.72 -2.78
N ILE A 312 -2.74 24.29 -1.70
CA ILE A 312 -2.56 24.87 -0.36
C ILE A 312 -2.14 23.79 0.63
N LEU A 313 -2.99 22.79 0.89
CA LEU A 313 -2.79 21.87 2.02
C LEU A 313 -1.58 20.94 1.82
N ALA A 314 -1.47 20.27 0.68
CA ALA A 314 -0.33 19.40 0.41
C ALA A 314 1.01 20.17 0.35
N PRO A 315 1.12 21.32 -0.37
CA PRO A 315 2.32 22.14 -0.35
C PRO A 315 2.69 22.67 1.04
N ALA A 316 1.71 23.16 1.82
CA ALA A 316 1.96 23.66 3.16
C ALA A 316 2.48 22.56 4.10
N TRP A 317 1.94 21.35 3.99
CA TRP A 317 2.43 20.20 4.75
C TRP A 317 3.85 19.79 4.32
N MET A 318 4.14 19.74 3.02
CA MET A 318 5.49 19.43 2.52
C MET A 318 6.52 20.47 2.96
N TYR A 319 6.16 21.75 2.92
CA TYR A 319 6.97 22.84 3.46
C TYR A 319 7.22 22.64 4.95
N PHE A 320 6.18 22.35 5.74
CA PHE A 320 6.33 22.15 7.18
C PHE A 320 7.23 20.97 7.53
N VAL A 321 7.02 19.80 6.89
CA VAL A 321 7.70 18.57 7.31
C VAL A 321 9.12 18.45 6.77
N GLN A 322 9.37 18.87 5.53
CA GLN A 322 10.66 18.65 4.86
C GLN A 322 11.30 19.94 4.32
N ASP A 323 10.81 21.10 4.76
CA ASP A 323 11.35 22.41 4.34
C ASP A 323 11.36 22.58 2.81
N PHE A 324 10.37 21.96 2.16
CA PHE A 324 10.24 21.98 0.70
C PHE A 324 9.69 23.34 0.25
N HIS A 325 10.60 24.24 -0.13
CA HIS A 325 10.29 25.64 -0.41
C HIS A 325 9.59 25.90 -1.75
N VAL A 326 9.73 24.99 -2.72
CA VAL A 326 9.15 25.16 -4.06
C VAL A 326 7.76 24.54 -4.10
N HIS A 327 6.81 25.19 -4.79
CA HIS A 327 5.49 24.59 -4.98
C HIS A 327 5.60 23.25 -5.74
N PRO A 328 4.99 22.14 -5.28
CA PRO A 328 5.18 20.79 -5.85
C PRO A 328 4.89 20.71 -7.35
N LEU A 329 3.81 21.34 -7.83
CA LEU A 329 3.49 21.36 -9.27
C LEU A 329 4.54 22.11 -10.10
N LEU A 330 5.08 23.21 -9.56
CA LEU A 330 6.13 23.98 -10.23
C LEU A 330 7.42 23.16 -10.24
N TRP A 331 7.74 22.48 -9.13
CA TRP A 331 8.88 21.59 -9.06
C TRP A 331 8.77 20.46 -10.08
N VAL A 332 7.61 19.81 -10.23
CA VAL A 332 7.39 18.78 -11.25
C VAL A 332 7.59 19.34 -12.66
N PHE A 333 7.08 20.54 -12.93
CA PHE A 333 7.28 21.21 -14.21
C PHE A 333 8.78 21.45 -14.47
N LEU A 334 9.48 22.09 -13.54
CA LEU A 334 10.92 22.34 -13.66
C LEU A 334 11.72 21.04 -13.82
N PHE A 335 11.36 19.99 -13.08
CA PHE A 335 11.96 18.68 -13.18
C PHE A 335 11.82 18.10 -14.60
N VAL A 336 10.63 18.14 -15.20
CA VAL A 336 10.43 17.67 -16.59
C VAL A 336 11.32 18.43 -17.57
N PHE A 337 11.49 19.73 -17.37
CA PHE A 337 12.27 20.60 -18.26
C PHE A 337 13.77 20.69 -17.94
N THR A 338 14.26 20.01 -16.90
CA THR A 338 15.70 19.99 -16.57
C THR A 338 16.51 19.25 -17.64
N ASP A 339 16.02 18.10 -18.10
CA ASP A 339 16.61 17.32 -19.20
C ASP A 339 15.59 17.14 -20.34
N PRO A 340 15.27 18.22 -21.08
CA PRO A 340 14.10 18.25 -21.95
C PRO A 340 14.21 17.23 -23.07
N LEU A 341 15.40 17.02 -23.66
CA LEU A 341 15.57 16.08 -24.76
C LEU A 341 15.18 14.65 -24.38
N LYS A 342 15.65 14.14 -23.23
CA LYS A 342 15.38 12.76 -22.81
C LYS A 342 13.96 12.60 -22.28
N ARG A 343 13.52 13.53 -21.43
CA ARG A 343 12.21 13.43 -20.74
C ARG A 343 11.05 13.75 -21.68
N LEU A 344 11.17 14.79 -22.51
CA LEU A 344 10.15 15.13 -23.51
C LEU A 344 10.07 14.08 -24.62
N ALA A 345 11.20 13.53 -25.09
CA ALA A 345 11.17 12.43 -26.05
C ALA A 345 10.45 11.20 -25.48
N LEU A 346 10.64 10.90 -24.19
CA LEU A 346 9.91 9.82 -23.53
C LEU A 346 8.41 10.14 -23.42
N CYS A 347 8.03 11.38 -23.11
CA CYS A 347 6.62 11.80 -23.13
C CYS A 347 5.99 11.65 -24.52
N ILE A 348 6.69 12.08 -25.58
CA ILE A 348 6.23 11.91 -26.97
C ILE A 348 6.10 10.43 -27.29
N TYR A 349 7.09 9.61 -26.91
CA TYR A 349 7.04 8.16 -27.08
C TYR A 349 5.81 7.55 -26.39
N TRP A 350 5.54 7.90 -25.14
CA TRP A 350 4.35 7.43 -24.42
C TRP A 350 3.05 7.85 -25.10
N ILE A 351 2.95 9.10 -25.57
CA ILE A 351 1.78 9.58 -26.33
C ILE A 351 1.62 8.75 -27.61
N CYS A 352 2.69 8.50 -28.36
CA CYS A 352 2.66 7.66 -29.56
C CYS A 352 2.20 6.22 -29.25
N VAL A 353 2.71 5.61 -28.18
CA VAL A 353 2.31 4.26 -27.75
C VAL A 353 0.84 4.23 -27.35
N ILE A 354 0.36 5.22 -26.59
CA ILE A 354 -1.06 5.31 -26.20
C ILE A 354 -1.95 5.52 -27.43
N CYS A 355 -1.61 6.44 -28.33
CA CYS A 355 -2.36 6.69 -29.56
C CYS A 355 -2.42 5.43 -30.44
N ALA A 356 -1.28 4.78 -30.69
CA ALA A 356 -1.24 3.51 -31.41
C ALA A 356 -2.08 2.43 -30.72
N SER A 357 -2.03 2.38 -29.39
CA SER A 357 -2.79 1.40 -28.60
C SER A 357 -4.29 1.60 -28.71
N ILE A 358 -4.77 2.86 -28.67
CA ILE A 358 -6.18 3.22 -28.82
C ILE A 358 -6.66 2.96 -30.25
N LEU A 359 -5.89 3.36 -31.27
CA LEU A 359 -6.23 3.14 -32.68
C LEU A 359 -6.35 1.64 -32.99
N ARG A 360 -5.38 0.86 -32.49
CA ARG A 360 -5.38 -0.59 -32.64
C ARG A 360 -6.56 -1.21 -31.87
N PHE A 361 -6.81 -0.79 -30.64
CA PHE A 361 -7.95 -1.26 -29.85
C PHE A 361 -9.29 -0.99 -30.56
N TYR A 362 -9.47 0.23 -31.08
CA TYR A 362 -10.68 0.61 -31.83
C TYR A 362 -10.87 -0.26 -33.09
N SER A 363 -9.78 -0.52 -33.83
CA SER A 363 -9.80 -1.39 -35.00
C SER A 363 -10.16 -2.85 -34.65
N ILE A 364 -9.56 -3.41 -33.59
CA ILE A 364 -9.82 -4.80 -33.19
C ILE A 364 -11.24 -4.95 -32.61
N SER A 365 -11.72 -3.97 -31.83
CA SER A 365 -13.08 -3.93 -31.28
C SER A 365 -14.16 -3.96 -32.37
N LYS A 366 -13.89 -3.30 -33.51
CA LYS A 366 -14.81 -3.29 -34.67
C LYS A 366 -14.91 -4.66 -35.37
N HIS A 367 -13.88 -5.50 -35.27
CA HIS A 367 -13.74 -6.73 -36.05
C HIS A 367 -13.90 -8.04 -35.27
N SER A 368 -14.00 -8.01 -33.93
CA SER A 368 -14.20 -9.24 -33.15
C SER A 368 -14.91 -9.01 -31.82
N LYS A 369 -15.77 -9.96 -31.42
CA LYS A 369 -16.19 -10.13 -30.01
C LYS A 369 -14.97 -10.69 -29.25
N ILE A 370 -14.01 -9.82 -28.94
CA ILE A 370 -12.77 -10.22 -28.26
C ILE A 370 -13.10 -10.75 -26.86
N GLU A 371 -12.54 -11.91 -26.51
CA GLU A 371 -12.58 -12.44 -25.16
C GLU A 371 -11.82 -11.50 -24.20
N ARG A 372 -12.43 -11.19 -23.04
CA ARG A 372 -11.84 -10.28 -22.02
C ARG A 372 -10.43 -10.69 -21.58
N ILE A 373 -10.07 -11.97 -21.74
CA ILE A 373 -8.74 -12.53 -21.44
C ILE A 373 -7.67 -11.95 -22.38
N LEU A 374 -7.94 -11.88 -23.68
CA LEU A 374 -7.00 -11.32 -24.66
C LEU A 374 -6.80 -9.81 -24.46
N LEU A 375 -7.86 -9.13 -24.00
CA LEU A 375 -7.79 -7.71 -23.67
C LEU A 375 -6.87 -7.44 -22.48
N ARG A 376 -6.96 -8.26 -21.42
CA ARG A 376 -6.03 -8.18 -20.27
C ARG A 376 -4.59 -8.34 -20.73
N LYS A 377 -4.30 -9.38 -21.53
CA LYS A 377 -2.95 -9.63 -22.07
C LYS A 377 -2.42 -8.46 -22.89
N TYR A 378 -3.28 -7.82 -23.68
CA TYR A 378 -2.92 -6.64 -24.46
C TYR A 378 -2.52 -5.46 -23.56
N TYR A 379 -3.25 -5.18 -22.49
CA TYR A 379 -2.89 -4.09 -21.57
C TYR A 379 -1.59 -4.35 -20.81
N HIS A 380 -1.34 -5.60 -20.40
CA HIS A 380 -0.05 -5.97 -19.81
C HIS A 380 1.11 -5.75 -20.79
N LEU A 381 0.92 -6.08 -22.08
CA LEU A 381 1.90 -5.79 -23.11
C LEU A 381 2.13 -4.28 -23.31
N VAL A 382 1.06 -3.48 -23.34
CA VAL A 382 1.17 -2.01 -23.43
C VAL A 382 1.91 -1.45 -22.22
N ALA A 383 1.64 -1.95 -21.01
CA ALA A 383 2.35 -1.56 -19.80
C ALA A 383 3.86 -1.85 -19.90
N VAL A 384 4.25 -3.03 -20.41
CA VAL A 384 5.67 -3.34 -20.68
C VAL A 384 6.28 -2.36 -21.67
N LEU A 385 5.61 -2.10 -22.80
CA LEU A 385 6.10 -1.18 -23.83
C LEU A 385 6.26 0.26 -23.32
N MET A 386 5.42 0.70 -22.40
CA MET A 386 5.50 2.03 -21.79
C MET A 386 6.58 2.10 -20.70
N PHE A 387 6.61 1.14 -19.78
CA PHE A 387 7.43 1.24 -18.57
C PHE A 387 8.86 0.70 -18.74
N LEU A 388 9.07 -0.30 -19.60
CA LEU A 388 10.39 -0.91 -19.77
C LEU A 388 11.44 0.07 -20.34
N PRO A 389 11.17 0.83 -21.42
CA PRO A 389 12.13 1.81 -21.93
C PRO A 389 12.38 2.94 -20.93
N ALA A 390 11.32 3.38 -20.24
CA ALA A 390 11.41 4.42 -19.22
C ALA A 390 12.33 4.01 -18.06
N LEU A 391 12.24 2.75 -17.63
CA LEU A 391 13.08 2.20 -16.58
C LEU A 391 14.56 2.14 -16.99
N LEU A 392 14.84 1.82 -18.27
CA LEU A 392 16.20 1.76 -18.81
C LEU A 392 16.85 3.14 -18.98
N PHE A 393 16.10 4.11 -19.50
CA PHE A 393 16.66 5.41 -19.90
C PHE A 393 16.54 6.50 -18.83
N GLN A 394 15.46 6.53 -18.05
CA GLN A 394 15.14 7.59 -17.07
C GLN A 394 14.39 7.04 -15.85
N PRO A 395 15.04 6.24 -14.98
CA PRO A 395 14.39 5.59 -13.84
C PRO A 395 13.76 6.60 -12.85
N SER A 396 14.43 7.71 -12.53
CA SER A 396 13.90 8.74 -11.61
C SER A 396 12.66 9.44 -12.17
N PHE A 397 12.58 9.65 -13.49
CA PHE A 397 11.38 10.19 -14.12
C PHE A 397 10.23 9.20 -14.09
N LEU A 398 10.52 7.90 -14.25
CA LEU A 398 9.51 6.84 -14.10
C LEU A 398 8.97 6.76 -12.66
N ASP A 399 9.76 7.05 -11.62
CA ASP A 399 9.24 7.14 -10.23
C ASP A 399 8.13 8.17 -10.10
N LEU A 400 8.45 9.37 -10.57
CA LEU A 400 7.51 10.48 -10.54
C LEU A 400 6.27 10.19 -11.36
N ALA A 401 6.44 9.57 -12.54
CA ALA A 401 5.34 9.18 -13.41
C ALA A 401 4.44 8.10 -12.76
N PHE A 402 5.00 7.10 -12.07
CA PHE A 402 4.21 6.12 -11.32
C PHE A 402 3.41 6.77 -10.18
N GLY A 403 4.04 7.66 -9.41
CA GLY A 403 3.34 8.42 -8.35
C GLY A 403 2.22 9.30 -8.92
N ALA A 404 2.49 10.00 -10.03
CA ALA A 404 1.51 10.83 -10.71
C ALA A 404 0.34 10.01 -11.29
N ALA A 405 0.62 8.85 -11.90
CA ALA A 405 -0.41 7.95 -12.41
C ALA A 405 -1.30 7.42 -11.28
N LEU A 406 -0.70 7.06 -10.13
CA LEU A 406 -1.45 6.62 -8.96
C LEU A 406 -2.36 7.72 -8.42
N ALA A 407 -1.85 8.96 -8.34
CA ALA A 407 -2.63 10.14 -7.99
C ALA A 407 -3.82 10.37 -8.94
N VAL A 408 -3.60 10.27 -10.25
CA VAL A 408 -4.68 10.41 -11.25
C VAL A 408 -5.72 9.30 -11.08
N PHE A 409 -5.31 8.06 -10.86
CA PHE A 409 -6.23 6.95 -10.62
C PHE A 409 -7.07 7.17 -9.35
N LEU A 410 -6.48 7.68 -8.27
CA LEU A 410 -7.22 8.02 -7.05
C LEU A 410 -8.28 9.10 -7.31
N VAL A 411 -7.92 10.18 -8.03
CA VAL A 411 -8.87 11.27 -8.35
C VAL A 411 -9.99 10.78 -9.26
N LEU A 412 -9.67 10.00 -10.30
CA LEU A 412 -10.67 9.42 -11.20
C LEU A 412 -11.62 8.48 -10.45
N GLU A 413 -11.09 7.69 -9.53
CA GLU A 413 -11.89 6.79 -8.71
C GLU A 413 -12.82 7.56 -7.77
N MET A 414 -12.35 8.64 -7.14
CA MET A 414 -13.19 9.53 -6.35
C MET A 414 -14.32 10.16 -7.17
N ILE A 415 -14.02 10.64 -8.39
CA ILE A 415 -15.01 11.19 -9.33
C ILE A 415 -16.06 10.14 -9.70
N ARG A 416 -15.63 8.88 -9.93
CA ARG A 416 -16.51 7.76 -10.24
C ARG A 416 -17.41 7.39 -9.08
N VAL A 417 -16.83 7.18 -7.89
CA VAL A 417 -17.54 6.73 -6.68
C VAL A 417 -18.58 7.76 -6.23
N TRP A 418 -18.24 9.05 -6.25
CA TRP A 418 -19.18 10.13 -5.89
C TRP A 418 -20.01 10.66 -7.06
N LYS A 419 -19.88 10.10 -8.27
CA LYS A 419 -20.60 10.50 -9.49
C LYS A 419 -20.56 12.02 -9.71
N ILE A 420 -19.37 12.62 -9.57
CA ILE A 420 -19.18 14.08 -9.65
C ILE A 420 -19.48 14.59 -11.07
N TRP A 421 -20.38 15.56 -11.22
CA TRP A 421 -20.74 16.12 -12.52
C TRP A 421 -19.64 17.08 -13.03
N PRO A 422 -19.29 17.10 -14.34
CA PRO A 422 -19.87 16.35 -15.46
C PRO A 422 -19.17 15.00 -15.75
N LEU A 423 -17.98 14.78 -15.19
CA LEU A 423 -17.11 13.67 -15.58
C LEU A 423 -17.56 12.29 -15.04
N GLY A 424 -18.33 12.27 -13.95
CA GLY A 424 -18.68 11.06 -13.20
C GLY A 424 -19.32 9.96 -14.05
N HIS A 425 -20.30 10.31 -14.91
CA HIS A 425 -20.92 9.33 -15.81
C HIS A 425 -19.95 8.84 -16.89
N ILE A 426 -19.16 9.75 -17.48
CA ILE A 426 -18.20 9.43 -18.55
C ILE A 426 -17.13 8.48 -18.01
N VAL A 427 -16.56 8.80 -16.85
CA VAL A 427 -15.54 7.97 -16.19
C VAL A 427 -16.13 6.63 -15.77
N HIS A 428 -17.35 6.60 -15.20
CA HIS A 428 -18.00 5.36 -14.82
C HIS A 428 -18.25 4.44 -16.03
N GLN A 429 -18.77 4.98 -17.14
CA GLN A 429 -19.00 4.22 -18.36
C GLN A 429 -17.69 3.72 -18.98
N PHE A 430 -16.66 4.57 -19.02
CA PHE A 430 -15.35 4.19 -19.52
C PHE A 430 -14.76 3.07 -18.66
N MET A 431 -14.67 3.26 -17.34
CA MET A 431 -14.04 2.29 -16.45
C MET A 431 -14.80 0.96 -16.40
N ASN A 432 -16.14 0.98 -16.37
CA ASN A 432 -16.96 -0.24 -16.37
C ASN A 432 -16.81 -1.07 -17.66
N ALA A 433 -16.42 -0.44 -18.77
CA ALA A 433 -16.14 -1.18 -20.00
C ALA A 433 -14.89 -2.09 -19.87
N PHE A 434 -14.04 -1.80 -18.87
CA PHE A 434 -12.77 -2.50 -18.63
C PHE A 434 -12.74 -3.27 -17.30
N THR A 435 -13.83 -3.29 -16.53
CA THR A 435 -13.92 -4.09 -15.31
C THR A 435 -14.36 -5.52 -15.59
N ASP A 436 -13.83 -6.45 -14.80
CA ASP A 436 -14.19 -7.87 -14.86
C ASP A 436 -15.22 -8.21 -13.76
N HIS A 437 -15.83 -9.39 -13.82
CA HIS A 437 -16.73 -9.92 -12.78
C HIS A 437 -16.07 -10.02 -11.37
N ARG A 438 -14.75 -9.87 -11.31
CA ARG A 438 -13.95 -9.89 -10.08
C ARG A 438 -13.83 -8.52 -9.41
N ASP A 439 -14.11 -7.43 -10.14
CA ASP A 439 -14.08 -6.08 -9.61
C ASP A 439 -15.44 -5.75 -8.97
N SER A 440 -15.42 -5.17 -7.77
CA SER A 440 -16.64 -4.70 -7.12
C SER A 440 -17.10 -3.38 -7.72
N GLU A 441 -18.41 -3.12 -7.72
CA GLU A 441 -18.98 -1.84 -8.18
C GLU A 441 -18.43 -0.64 -7.39
N ILE A 442 -18.00 -0.88 -6.15
CA ILE A 442 -17.54 0.14 -5.20
C ILE A 442 -16.10 0.60 -5.52
N LEU A 443 -15.16 -0.32 -5.76
CA LEU A 443 -13.75 0.03 -6.03
C LEU A 443 -13.12 -0.88 -7.10
N ILE A 444 -12.48 -0.25 -8.10
CA ILE A 444 -11.85 -0.97 -9.22
C ILE A 444 -10.38 -1.27 -8.87
N ILE A 445 -10.13 -2.38 -8.19
CA ILE A 445 -8.80 -2.76 -7.71
C ILE A 445 -7.85 -3.12 -8.86
N SER A 446 -8.36 -3.65 -9.96
CA SER A 446 -7.54 -4.18 -11.05
C SER A 446 -6.56 -3.15 -11.64
N HIS A 447 -6.97 -1.89 -11.79
CA HIS A 447 -6.10 -0.84 -12.34
C HIS A 447 -5.02 -0.38 -11.34
N PHE A 448 -5.36 -0.31 -10.05
CA PHE A 448 -4.40 0.02 -8.99
C PHE A 448 -3.38 -1.09 -8.80
N SER A 449 -3.82 -2.35 -8.79
CA SER A 449 -2.94 -3.52 -8.59
C SER A 449 -1.96 -3.70 -9.74
N LEU A 450 -2.37 -3.46 -11.00
CA LEU A 450 -1.46 -3.46 -12.15
C LEU A 450 -0.37 -2.39 -11.99
N LEU A 451 -0.76 -1.15 -11.70
CA LEU A 451 0.17 -0.03 -11.56
C LEU A 451 1.12 -0.24 -10.38
N LEU A 452 0.58 -0.58 -9.20
CA LEU A 452 1.36 -0.85 -8.00
C LEU A 452 2.27 -2.06 -8.17
N GLY A 453 1.82 -3.13 -8.80
CA GLY A 453 2.68 -4.29 -9.03
C GLY A 453 3.83 -4.01 -10.01
N CYS A 454 3.70 -3.02 -10.90
CA CYS A 454 4.82 -2.53 -11.71
C CYS A 454 5.75 -1.58 -10.92
N ALA A 455 5.18 -0.69 -10.11
CA ALA A 455 5.90 0.36 -9.40
C ALA A 455 6.64 -0.13 -8.15
N LEU A 456 6.05 -1.06 -7.38
CA LEU A 456 6.57 -1.51 -6.09
C LEU A 456 7.98 -2.11 -6.17
N PRO A 457 8.30 -3.03 -7.11
CA PRO A 457 9.65 -3.58 -7.20
C PRO A 457 10.71 -2.51 -7.50
N LYS A 458 10.34 -1.48 -8.25
CA LYS A 458 11.21 -0.33 -8.52
C LYS A 458 11.41 0.49 -7.24
N TRP A 459 10.33 0.91 -6.57
CA TRP A 459 10.44 1.70 -5.32
C TRP A 459 11.24 0.98 -4.24
N MET A 460 11.06 -0.34 -4.13
CA MET A 460 11.79 -1.21 -3.20
C MET A 460 13.27 -1.45 -3.57
N SER A 461 13.61 -1.27 -4.84
CA SER A 461 14.96 -1.45 -5.38
C SER A 461 15.68 -0.12 -5.57
N SER A 462 15.19 0.97 -4.96
CA SER A 462 15.94 2.22 -4.88
C SER A 462 17.22 2.03 -4.04
N GLY A 463 18.35 2.58 -4.51
CA GLY A 463 19.68 2.38 -3.91
C GLY A 463 20.48 1.22 -4.51
N PHE A 464 21.38 0.63 -3.72
CA PHE A 464 22.28 -0.45 -4.16
C PHE A 464 21.51 -1.69 -4.61
N ASN A 465 21.89 -2.29 -5.75
CA ASN A 465 21.32 -3.55 -6.22
C ASN A 465 22.41 -4.48 -6.71
N ASP A 466 22.55 -5.64 -6.06
CA ASP A 466 23.42 -6.73 -6.51
C ASP A 466 22.88 -7.42 -7.78
N ARG A 467 21.57 -7.28 -8.05
CA ARG A 467 20.88 -7.88 -9.19
C ARG A 467 20.22 -6.81 -10.06
N PRO A 468 20.68 -6.60 -11.30
CA PRO A 468 20.16 -5.54 -12.17
C PRO A 468 18.69 -5.76 -12.59
N LEU A 469 18.17 -6.98 -12.44
CA LEU A 469 16.80 -7.35 -12.83
C LEU A 469 15.75 -7.10 -11.75
N ALA A 470 16.15 -6.78 -10.51
CA ALA A 470 15.19 -6.59 -9.40
C ALA A 470 14.16 -5.46 -9.65
N PRO A 471 14.54 -4.29 -10.18
CA PRO A 471 13.57 -3.23 -10.54
C PRO A 471 12.61 -3.65 -11.66
N PHE A 472 13.02 -4.60 -12.51
CA PHE A 472 12.24 -5.07 -13.66
C PHE A 472 11.24 -6.16 -13.28
N ALA A 473 11.36 -6.75 -12.10
CA ALA A 473 10.57 -7.91 -11.68
C ALA A 473 9.06 -7.66 -11.77
N GLY A 474 8.60 -6.46 -11.42
CA GLY A 474 7.18 -6.09 -11.50
C GLY A 474 6.66 -6.05 -12.94
N ILE A 475 7.36 -5.30 -13.79
CA ILE A 475 7.02 -5.11 -15.19
C ILE A 475 7.10 -6.44 -15.96
N LEU A 476 8.14 -7.25 -15.72
CA LEU A 476 8.32 -8.53 -16.39
C LEU A 476 7.37 -9.61 -15.87
N SER A 477 7.13 -9.68 -14.55
CA SER A 477 6.21 -10.68 -13.97
C SER A 477 4.77 -10.41 -14.39
N LEU A 478 4.29 -9.17 -14.26
CA LEU A 478 2.93 -8.82 -14.68
C LEU A 478 2.78 -8.76 -16.19
N GLY A 479 3.82 -8.32 -16.90
CA GLY A 479 3.80 -8.16 -18.35
C GLY A 479 3.92 -9.47 -19.13
N ILE A 480 4.89 -10.30 -18.74
CA ILE A 480 5.27 -11.52 -19.45
C ILE A 480 4.74 -12.76 -18.72
N GLY A 481 4.84 -12.80 -17.39
CA GLY A 481 4.37 -13.93 -16.59
C GLY A 481 2.86 -14.16 -16.71
N ASP A 482 2.06 -13.10 -16.60
CA ASP A 482 0.59 -13.21 -16.71
C ASP A 482 0.09 -13.43 -18.15
N THR A 483 0.93 -13.15 -19.16
CA THR A 483 0.60 -13.41 -20.57
C THR A 483 0.95 -14.83 -21.01
N MET A 484 2.00 -15.44 -20.42
CA MET A 484 2.50 -16.78 -20.76
C MET A 484 1.70 -17.94 -20.14
N ILE A 485 0.95 -17.72 -19.05
CA ILE A 485 0.06 -18.77 -18.51
C ILE A 485 -1.21 -18.84 -19.38
N PRO A 486 -1.46 -19.95 -20.09
CA PRO A 486 -2.77 -20.22 -20.67
C PRO A 486 -3.64 -20.79 -19.53
N PHE A 487 -4.72 -20.09 -19.18
CA PHE A 487 -5.79 -20.68 -18.38
C PHE A 487 -6.75 -21.43 -19.29
#